data_AF-A0A838FW16-F1
#
_entry.id   AF-A0A838FW16-F1
#
_cell.length_a   1.000
_cell.length_b   1.000
_cell.length_c   1.000
_cell.angle_alpha   90.00
_cell.angle_beta   90.00
_cell.angle_gamma   90.00
#
_symmetry.space_group_name_H-M   'P 1'
#
loop_
_entity.id
_entity.type
_entity.pdbx_description
1 polymer ?
#
loop_
_entity_poly.entity_id
_entity_poly.type
_entity_poly.pdbx_seq_one_letter_code
_entity_poly.pdbx_strand_id
1 'polypeptide(L)'
;MRLHLLIALLFLAGAAAAEALDVRAAGNYSAKHRGTSLLIIQNGKTLHEQNGTTPHRIYSGTKAFWGLAALVAAQDGLLNLDERVADTIPSWRNDPRKARVTVRQLLDFSAGLEAAFQLHRDDPGDRDAIAIRQAIVAEPGSAFIYGPAALQVFHT
;
A
#
# COMPACT_ATOMS: atom_id res chain seq x y z
N MET A 1 -58.46 -1.37 -2.57
CA MET A 1 -58.16 -0.15 -1.77
C MET A 1 -56.65 -0.12 -1.55
N ARG A 2 -55.92 0.67 -2.34
CA ARG A 2 -54.44 0.72 -2.32
C ARG A 2 -54.01 1.62 -1.17
N LEU A 3 -53.34 1.02 -0.17
CA LEU A 3 -52.79 1.74 0.98
C LEU A 3 -51.44 2.33 0.58
N HIS A 4 -51.38 3.64 0.38
CA HIS A 4 -50.13 4.36 0.18
C HIS A 4 -49.46 4.56 1.54
N LEU A 5 -48.40 3.80 1.81
CA LEU A 5 -47.54 3.98 2.97
C LEU A 5 -46.51 5.09 2.65
N LEU A 6 -46.77 6.32 3.10
CA LEU A 6 -45.75 7.36 3.19
C LEU A 6 -44.81 7.01 4.35
N ILE A 7 -43.60 6.54 4.05
CA ILE A 7 -42.51 6.50 5.04
C ILE A 7 -41.80 7.85 4.93
N ALA A 8 -42.17 8.79 5.80
CA ALA A 8 -41.32 9.93 6.09
C ALA A 8 -40.16 9.42 6.96
N LEU A 9 -39.01 9.15 6.34
CA LEU A 9 -37.76 9.00 7.08
C LEU A 9 -37.38 10.39 7.63
N LEU A 10 -37.88 10.69 8.83
CA LEU A 10 -37.23 11.66 9.70
C LEU A 10 -35.85 11.05 10.04
N PHE A 11 -34.82 11.45 9.29
CA PHE A 11 -33.47 11.43 9.82
C PHE A 11 -33.46 12.40 11.00
N LEU A 12 -33.72 11.89 12.21
CA LEU A 12 -33.27 12.57 13.41
C LEU A 12 -31.76 12.72 13.24
N ALA A 13 -31.33 13.95 12.98
CA ALA A 13 -29.96 14.40 13.09
C ALA A 13 -29.55 14.27 14.56
N GLY A 14 -29.31 13.04 15.01
CA GLY A 14 -28.45 12.74 16.12
C GLY A 14 -27.00 12.90 15.67
N ALA A 15 -26.64 14.10 15.21
CA ALA A 15 -25.26 14.51 15.31
C ALA A 15 -25.02 14.65 16.81
N ALA A 16 -24.65 13.55 17.48
CA ALA A 16 -23.84 13.67 18.67
C ALA A 16 -22.75 14.66 18.28
N ALA A 17 -22.74 15.84 18.92
CA ALA A 17 -21.73 16.83 18.66
C ALA A 17 -20.41 16.09 18.79
N ALA A 18 -19.72 15.86 17.66
CA ALA A 18 -18.43 15.21 17.68
C ALA A 18 -17.60 16.04 18.65
N GLU A 19 -17.18 15.44 19.77
CA GLU A 19 -16.34 16.13 20.74
C GLU A 19 -15.23 16.81 19.95
N ALA A 20 -15.06 18.12 20.16
CA ALA A 20 -14.04 18.87 19.46
C ALA A 20 -12.70 18.15 19.68
N LEU A 21 -12.05 17.74 18.58
CA LEU A 21 -10.82 16.96 18.63
C LEU A 21 -9.78 17.73 19.46
N ASP A 22 -9.38 17.19 20.61
CA ASP A 22 -8.29 17.76 21.41
C ASP A 22 -6.94 17.44 20.77
N VAL A 23 -6.61 18.21 19.74
CA VAL A 23 -5.36 18.06 19.00
C VAL A 23 -4.12 18.34 19.87
N ARG A 24 -4.27 19.09 20.96
CA ARG A 24 -3.18 19.33 21.92
C ARG A 24 -2.92 18.08 22.75
N ALA A 25 -3.97 17.41 23.24
CA ALA A 25 -3.82 16.13 23.93
C ALA A 25 -3.16 15.09 23.03
N ALA A 26 -3.50 15.03 21.74
CA ALA A 26 -2.85 14.15 20.76
C ALA A 26 -1.35 14.46 20.59
N GLY A 27 -0.99 15.75 20.46
CA GLY A 27 0.42 16.18 20.40
C GLY A 27 1.21 15.81 21.66
N ASN A 28 0.64 16.10 22.85
CA ASN A 28 1.24 15.73 24.13
C ASN A 28 1.41 14.22 24.28
N TYR A 29 0.41 13.43 23.86
CA TYR A 29 0.49 11.97 23.86
C TYR A 29 1.64 11.49 22.96
N SER A 30 1.73 12.00 21.73
CA SER A 30 2.81 11.66 20.79
C SER A 30 4.18 11.97 21.41
N ALA A 31 4.38 13.18 21.93
CA ALA A 31 5.62 13.58 22.59
C ALA A 31 5.97 12.68 23.79
N LYS A 32 4.98 12.40 24.66
CA LYS A 32 5.16 11.54 25.85
C LYS A 32 5.57 10.11 25.47
N HIS A 33 5.13 9.61 24.32
CA HIS A 33 5.43 8.25 23.85
C HIS A 33 6.55 8.21 22.80
N ARG A 34 7.39 9.25 22.75
CA ARG A 34 8.56 9.33 21.85
C ARG A 34 8.18 9.32 20.36
N GLY A 35 7.02 9.83 20.01
CA GLY A 35 6.64 10.08 18.61
C GLY A 35 7.57 11.11 17.98
N THR A 36 7.95 10.87 16.73
CA THR A 36 8.93 11.71 16.03
C THR A 36 8.32 12.98 15.46
N SER A 37 7.13 12.86 14.86
CA SER A 37 6.38 13.94 14.20
C SER A 37 4.88 13.62 14.24
N LEU A 38 4.02 14.64 14.24
CA LEU A 38 2.56 14.50 14.17
C LEU A 38 1.95 15.63 13.34
N LEU A 39 1.13 15.26 12.37
CA LEU A 39 0.34 16.18 11.55
C LEU A 39 -1.12 15.74 11.61
N ILE A 40 -2.02 16.66 11.97
CA ILE A 40 -3.47 16.44 11.99
C ILE A 40 -4.11 17.43 11.02
N ILE A 41 -4.75 16.89 10.00
CA ILE A 41 -5.50 17.65 8.99
C ILE A 41 -6.96 17.22 9.04
N GLN A 42 -7.87 18.18 9.05
CA GLN A 42 -9.31 17.95 8.91
C GLN A 42 -9.88 18.92 7.89
N ASN A 43 -10.66 18.42 6.92
CA ASN A 43 -11.29 19.23 5.87
C ASN A 43 -10.28 20.13 5.13
N GLY A 44 -9.08 19.60 4.86
CA GLY A 44 -7.99 20.34 4.19
C GLY A 44 -7.28 21.38 5.05
N LYS A 45 -7.69 21.57 6.32
CA LYS A 45 -7.05 22.50 7.26
C LYS A 45 -6.13 21.77 8.21
N THR A 46 -4.88 22.22 8.33
CA THR A 46 -3.97 21.78 9.40
C THR A 46 -4.48 22.28 10.75
N LEU A 47 -4.79 21.34 11.64
CA LEU A 47 -5.23 21.63 13.00
C LEU A 47 -4.09 21.56 14.01
N HIS A 48 -3.08 20.73 13.72
CA HIS A 48 -1.89 20.57 14.53
C HIS A 48 -0.72 20.06 13.68
N GLU A 49 0.47 20.59 13.94
CA GLU A 49 1.71 20.14 13.34
C GLU A 49 2.82 20.23 14.38
N GLN A 50 3.60 19.17 14.52
CA GLN A 50 4.75 19.11 15.41
C GLN A 50 5.90 18.36 14.73
N ASN A 51 7.09 18.96 14.71
CA ASN A 51 8.31 18.39 14.10
C ASN A 51 8.12 17.97 12.63
N GLY A 52 7.38 18.75 11.82
CA GLY A 52 7.06 18.42 10.43
C GLY A 52 8.19 18.64 9.42
N THR A 53 9.26 19.37 9.80
CA THR A 53 10.31 19.81 8.88
C THR A 53 11.55 18.93 8.86
N THR A 54 11.68 17.96 9.76
CA THR A 54 12.84 17.06 9.81
C THR A 54 12.59 15.83 8.92
N PRO A 55 13.48 15.54 7.96
CA PRO A 55 13.36 14.33 7.14
C PRO A 55 13.52 13.06 7.98
N HIS A 56 12.68 12.06 7.73
CA HIS A 56 12.77 10.75 8.36
C HIS A 56 12.71 9.64 7.32
N ARG A 57 13.43 8.54 7.58
CA ARG A 57 13.22 7.30 6.82
C ARG A 57 11.81 6.79 7.10
N ILE A 58 11.00 6.71 6.05
CA ILE A 58 9.62 6.20 6.14
C ILE A 58 9.54 4.68 5.96
N TYR A 59 10.66 4.03 5.62
CA TYR A 59 10.78 2.58 5.43
C TYR A 59 9.66 2.01 4.54
N SER A 60 8.80 1.15 5.09
CA SER A 60 7.68 0.57 4.35
C SER A 60 6.64 1.60 3.90
N GLY A 61 6.67 2.83 4.39
CA GLY A 61 5.91 3.96 3.84
C GLY A 61 6.20 4.19 2.35
N THR A 62 7.40 3.85 1.85
CA THR A 62 7.74 3.93 0.43
C THR A 62 6.85 3.05 -0.45
N LYS A 63 6.28 1.95 0.08
CA LYS A 63 5.42 1.03 -0.68
C LYS A 63 4.16 1.72 -1.24
N ALA A 64 3.60 2.67 -0.49
CA ALA A 64 2.44 3.45 -0.94
C ALA A 64 2.76 4.25 -2.22
N PHE A 65 3.98 4.77 -2.33
CA PHE A 65 4.42 5.50 -3.52
C PHE A 65 4.54 4.60 -4.75
N TRP A 66 4.97 3.34 -4.57
CA TRP A 66 4.97 2.36 -5.67
C TRP A 66 3.56 2.05 -6.15
N GLY A 67 2.60 1.88 -5.23
CA GLY A 67 1.20 1.72 -5.58
C GLY A 67 0.65 2.93 -6.36
N LEU A 68 0.93 4.15 -5.89
CA LEU A 68 0.51 5.38 -6.57
C LEU A 68 1.14 5.51 -7.96
N ALA A 69 2.45 5.28 -8.08
CA ALA A 69 3.16 5.34 -9.36
C ALA A 69 2.59 4.33 -10.38
N ALA A 70 2.29 3.11 -9.94
CA ALA A 70 1.67 2.09 -10.77
C ALA A 70 0.27 2.50 -11.26
N LEU A 71 -0.55 3.07 -10.38
CA LEU A 71 -1.90 3.53 -10.74
C LEU A 71 -1.86 4.69 -11.73
N VAL A 72 -0.92 5.64 -11.57
CA VAL A 72 -0.71 6.72 -12.54
C VAL A 72 -0.23 6.16 -13.88
N ALA A 73 0.74 5.25 -13.89
CA ALA A 73 1.21 4.61 -15.12
C ALA A 73 0.10 3.82 -15.83
N ALA A 74 -0.79 3.16 -15.07
CA ALA A 74 -1.96 2.48 -15.62
C ALA A 74 -2.98 3.45 -16.21
N GLN A 75 -3.23 4.58 -15.54
CA GLN A 75 -4.10 5.64 -16.03
C GLN A 75 -3.57 6.25 -17.34
N ASP A 76 -2.25 6.40 -17.45
CA ASP A 76 -1.58 6.93 -18.64
C ASP A 76 -1.40 5.88 -19.76
N GLY A 77 -1.84 4.64 -19.53
CA GLY A 77 -1.75 3.55 -20.51
C GLY A 77 -0.33 3.00 -20.71
N LEU A 78 0.59 3.28 -19.79
CA LEU A 78 1.97 2.79 -19.83
C LEU A 78 2.12 1.34 -19.35
N LEU A 79 1.17 0.87 -18.53
CA LEU A 79 1.08 -0.51 -18.05
C LEU A 79 -0.38 -0.93 -17.88
N ASN A 80 -0.64 -2.24 -17.82
CA ASN A 80 -1.92 -2.77 -17.38
C ASN A 80 -1.72 -3.60 -16.12
N LEU A 81 -2.47 -3.29 -15.05
CA LEU A 81 -2.35 -4.00 -13.77
C LEU A 81 -2.58 -5.51 -13.90
N ASP A 82 -3.34 -5.95 -14.89
CA ASP A 82 -3.65 -7.36 -15.11
C ASP A 82 -2.77 -8.02 -16.19
N GLU A 83 -1.78 -7.30 -16.74
CA GLU A 83 -0.78 -7.89 -17.65
C GLU A 83 0.17 -8.83 -16.92
N ARG A 84 0.76 -9.77 -17.67
CA ARG A 84 1.66 -10.78 -17.08
C ARG A 84 3.02 -10.16 -16.87
N VAL A 85 3.57 -10.34 -15.66
CA VAL A 85 4.95 -9.92 -15.36
C VAL A 85 5.95 -10.61 -16.29
N ALA A 86 5.63 -11.82 -16.76
CA ALA A 86 6.45 -12.58 -17.70
C ALA A 86 6.55 -11.95 -19.10
N ASP A 87 5.70 -10.98 -19.44
CA ASP A 87 5.82 -10.22 -20.69
C ASP A 87 7.04 -9.28 -20.62
N THR A 88 7.30 -8.67 -19.45
CA THR A 88 8.46 -7.81 -19.15
C THR A 88 9.68 -8.59 -18.66
N ILE A 89 9.48 -9.71 -17.94
CA ILE A 89 10.54 -10.54 -17.36
C ILE A 89 10.54 -11.91 -18.07
N PRO A 90 11.26 -12.08 -19.20
CA PRO A 90 11.13 -13.27 -20.03
C PRO A 90 11.55 -14.57 -19.34
N SER A 91 12.43 -14.49 -18.32
CA SER A 91 12.87 -15.65 -17.54
C SER A 91 11.72 -16.32 -16.77
N TRP A 92 10.59 -15.65 -16.57
CA TRP A 92 9.41 -16.19 -15.90
C TRP A 92 8.49 -16.98 -16.84
N ARG A 93 8.63 -16.86 -18.17
CA ARG A 93 7.72 -17.48 -19.15
C ARG A 93 7.69 -19.00 -19.09
N ASN A 94 8.80 -19.63 -18.72
CA ASN A 94 8.95 -21.08 -18.68
C ASN A 94 8.55 -21.70 -17.33
N ASP A 95 8.30 -20.88 -16.30
CA ASP A 95 7.79 -21.35 -15.02
C ASP A 95 6.26 -21.22 -15.01
N PRO A 96 5.51 -22.33 -14.89
CA PRO A 96 4.06 -22.33 -15.06
C PRO A 96 3.32 -21.51 -14.00
N ARG A 97 3.92 -21.27 -12.83
CA ARG A 97 3.33 -20.44 -11.77
C ARG A 97 3.71 -18.98 -11.97
N LYS A 98 5.00 -18.69 -12.22
CA LYS A 98 5.48 -17.32 -12.46
C LYS A 98 4.88 -16.69 -13.70
N ALA A 99 4.67 -17.46 -14.78
CA ALA A 99 4.05 -17.00 -16.01
C ALA A 99 2.62 -16.46 -15.81
N ARG A 100 1.96 -16.81 -14.69
CA ARG A 100 0.61 -16.35 -14.35
C ARG A 100 0.59 -15.12 -13.44
N VAL A 101 1.72 -14.71 -12.86
CA VAL A 101 1.75 -13.55 -11.97
C VAL A 101 1.41 -12.29 -12.76
N THR A 102 0.49 -11.48 -12.23
CA THR A 102 0.17 -10.16 -12.79
C THR A 102 0.87 -9.02 -12.04
N VAL A 103 0.95 -7.84 -12.68
CA VAL A 103 1.48 -6.64 -12.05
C VAL A 103 0.74 -6.30 -10.74
N ARG A 104 -0.59 -6.41 -10.74
CA ARG A 104 -1.45 -6.23 -9.54
C ARG A 104 -1.01 -7.11 -8.38
N GLN A 105 -0.69 -8.37 -8.67
CA GLN A 105 -0.31 -9.34 -7.64
C GLN A 105 1.07 -9.04 -7.02
N LEU A 106 1.95 -8.35 -7.74
CA LEU A 106 3.19 -7.82 -7.14
C LEU A 106 2.89 -6.66 -6.18
N LEU A 107 1.97 -5.77 -6.58
CA LEU A 107 1.62 -4.56 -5.83
C LEU A 107 0.81 -4.83 -4.56
N ASP A 108 -0.07 -5.83 -4.58
CA ASP A 108 -0.90 -6.24 -3.43
C ASP A 108 -0.29 -7.40 -2.61
N PHE A 109 0.93 -7.81 -2.94
CA PHE A 109 1.67 -8.90 -2.29
C PHE A 109 1.01 -10.28 -2.38
N SER A 110 0.16 -10.52 -3.37
CA SER A 110 -0.46 -11.82 -3.62
C SER A 110 0.23 -12.68 -4.69
N ALA A 111 1.38 -12.25 -5.22
CA ALA A 111 2.13 -12.99 -6.25
C ALA A 111 2.64 -14.38 -5.81
N GLY A 112 2.70 -14.66 -4.50
CA GLY A 112 3.17 -15.94 -3.98
C GLY A 112 4.69 -16.10 -3.96
N LEU A 113 5.46 -15.03 -4.22
CA LEU A 113 6.92 -15.05 -4.10
C LEU A 113 7.37 -15.21 -2.65
N GLU A 114 8.46 -15.95 -2.44
CA GLU A 114 9.22 -15.91 -1.19
C GLU A 114 9.58 -14.46 -0.83
N ALA A 115 9.49 -14.10 0.46
CA ALA A 115 9.54 -12.72 0.92
C ALA A 115 10.89 -12.04 0.64
N ALA A 116 11.99 -12.81 0.73
CA ALA A 116 13.36 -12.37 0.45
C ALA A 116 13.90 -11.23 1.34
N PHE A 117 13.68 -11.29 2.66
CA PHE A 117 14.13 -10.24 3.61
C PHE A 117 15.63 -9.94 3.57
N GLN A 118 16.47 -10.81 2.99
CA GLN A 118 17.87 -10.51 2.71
C GLN A 118 18.06 -9.25 1.85
N LEU A 119 17.07 -8.83 1.05
CA LEU A 119 17.09 -7.60 0.26
C LEU A 119 17.16 -6.32 1.11
N HIS A 120 16.82 -6.40 2.41
CA HIS A 120 16.93 -5.26 3.33
C HIS A 120 18.36 -5.02 3.84
N ARG A 121 19.31 -5.92 3.54
CA ARG A 121 20.71 -5.71 3.91
C ARG A 121 21.28 -4.51 3.16
N ASP A 122 22.29 -3.87 3.75
CA ASP A 122 22.95 -2.69 3.17
C ASP A 122 23.63 -3.04 1.85
N ASP A 123 24.24 -4.23 1.76
CA ASP A 123 24.85 -4.76 0.54
C ASP A 123 24.29 -6.16 0.21
N PRO A 124 23.11 -6.24 -0.42
CA PRO A 124 22.54 -7.52 -0.81
C PRO A 124 23.15 -8.03 -2.14
N GLY A 125 23.95 -7.22 -2.85
CA GLY A 125 24.31 -7.43 -4.24
C GLY A 125 23.19 -6.96 -5.20
N ASP A 126 23.06 -7.64 -6.35
CA ASP A 126 22.05 -7.34 -7.35
C ASP A 126 20.63 -7.68 -6.85
N ARG A 127 19.90 -6.64 -6.40
CA ARG A 127 18.56 -6.76 -5.82
C ARG A 127 17.53 -7.30 -6.80
N ASP A 128 17.60 -6.88 -8.06
CA ASP A 128 16.66 -7.30 -9.09
C ASP A 128 16.88 -8.78 -9.41
N ALA A 129 18.12 -9.20 -9.64
CA ALA A 129 18.45 -10.61 -9.84
C ALA A 129 18.10 -11.48 -8.62
N ILE A 130 18.16 -10.93 -7.39
CA ILE A 130 17.69 -11.62 -6.17
C ILE A 130 16.17 -11.76 -6.17
N ALA A 131 15.43 -10.70 -6.45
CA ALA A 131 13.98 -10.74 -6.40
C ALA A 131 13.38 -11.63 -7.51
N ILE A 132 13.88 -11.50 -8.74
CA ILE A 132 13.40 -12.24 -9.92
C ILE A 132 13.57 -13.76 -9.75
N ARG A 133 14.65 -14.21 -9.08
CA ARG A 133 14.92 -15.63 -8.87
C ARG A 133 14.16 -16.25 -7.70
N GLN A 134 13.44 -15.47 -6.90
CA GLN A 134 12.70 -16.03 -5.75
C GLN A 134 11.70 -17.08 -6.20
N ALA A 135 11.53 -18.12 -5.38
CA ALA A 135 10.58 -19.19 -5.64
C ALA A 135 9.14 -18.72 -5.43
N ILE A 136 8.19 -19.36 -6.11
CA ILE A 136 6.77 -19.24 -5.79
C ILE A 136 6.45 -20.26 -4.69
N VAL A 137 6.11 -19.77 -3.50
CA VAL A 137 5.80 -20.58 -2.30
C VAL A 137 4.29 -20.71 -2.06
N ALA A 138 3.46 -19.90 -2.72
CA ALA A 138 2.00 -19.99 -2.74
C ALA A 138 1.48 -19.76 -4.16
N GLU A 139 0.30 -20.29 -4.53
CA GLU A 139 -0.26 -20.01 -5.86
C GLU A 139 -0.49 -18.50 -6.04
N PRO A 140 -0.22 -17.91 -7.22
CA PRO A 140 -0.51 -16.50 -7.46
C PRO A 140 -1.99 -16.17 -7.17
N GLY A 141 -2.22 -15.19 -6.30
CA GLY A 141 -3.54 -14.78 -5.81
C GLY A 141 -4.08 -15.56 -4.62
N SER A 142 -3.39 -16.60 -4.14
CA SER A 142 -3.90 -17.47 -3.07
C SER A 142 -3.50 -17.06 -1.65
N ALA A 143 -2.44 -16.25 -1.49
CA ALA A 143 -1.95 -15.83 -0.19
C ALA A 143 -1.26 -14.46 -0.26
N PHE A 144 -1.40 -13.67 0.79
CA PHE A 144 -0.64 -12.44 1.00
C PHE A 144 0.72 -12.77 1.65
N ILE A 145 1.81 -12.38 1.00
CA ILE A 145 3.18 -12.58 1.51
C ILE A 145 3.90 -11.24 1.59
N TYR A 146 3.99 -10.70 2.81
CA TYR A 146 4.71 -9.45 3.04
C TYR A 146 6.22 -9.64 2.94
N GLY A 147 6.86 -8.86 2.08
CA GLY A 147 8.31 -8.89 1.93
C GLY A 147 8.81 -7.91 0.87
N PRO A 148 10.13 -7.69 0.78
CA PRO A 148 10.72 -6.85 -0.28
C PRO A 148 10.60 -7.42 -1.70
N ALA A 149 10.53 -8.75 -1.87
CA ALA A 149 10.65 -9.38 -3.19
C ALA A 149 9.65 -8.84 -4.22
N ALA A 150 8.36 -8.83 -3.89
CA ALA A 150 7.30 -8.51 -4.84
C ALA A 150 7.46 -7.09 -5.42
N LEU A 151 7.71 -6.09 -4.57
CA LEU A 151 7.92 -4.72 -5.03
C LEU A 151 9.30 -4.51 -5.65
N GLN A 152 10.32 -5.29 -5.28
CA GLN A 152 11.60 -5.25 -5.97
C GLN A 152 11.46 -5.77 -7.42
N VAL A 153 10.66 -6.81 -7.65
CA VAL A 153 10.32 -7.28 -9.01
C VAL A 153 9.52 -6.23 -9.78
N PHE A 154 8.56 -5.55 -9.14
CA PHE A 154 7.78 -4.49 -9.79
C PHE A 154 8.63 -3.29 -10.21
N HIS A 155 9.72 -3.02 -9.49
CA HIS A 155 10.65 -1.94 -9.78
C HIS A 155 11.55 -2.21 -11.02
N THR A 156 11.79 -3.48 -11.38
CA THR A 156 12.75 -3.89 -12.43
C THR A 156 12.30 -3.51 -13.84
#